data_AF-A0A7S4IKW6-F1
#
_entry.id   AF-A0A7S4IKW6-F1
#
_cell.length_a   1.000
_cell.length_b   1.000
_cell.length_c   1.000
_cell.angle_alpha   90.00
_cell.angle_beta   90.00
_cell.angle_gamma   90.00
#
_symmetry.space_group_name_H-M   'P 1'
#
loop_
_entity.id
_entity.type
_entity.pdbx_description
1 polymer ?
#
loop_
_entity_poly.entity_id
_entity_poly.type
_entity_poly.pdbx_seq_one_letter_code
_entity_poly.pdbx_strand_id
1 'polypeptide(L)'
;PWAKAIRKTIKEYEDLGVSIDPGWNEKRDEVMYNAVLGKFQQNQRLKTLLINTYPKELVEHRDSYWADGGDGSGENKLGHTLMRVRDVLRNELQTPLGKRHINKLPEPREEPQIKRTK
;
A
#
# COMPACT_ATOMS: atom_id res chain seq x y z
N PRO A 1 -16.25 -0.49 14.49
CA PRO A 1 -15.47 -0.24 13.24
C PRO A 1 -14.26 0.66 13.50
N TRP A 2 -13.08 0.28 12.99
CA TRP A 2 -11.82 1.03 13.17
C TRP A 2 -11.93 2.50 12.72
N ALA A 3 -12.70 2.77 11.66
CA ALA A 3 -12.94 4.13 11.17
C ALA A 3 -13.62 5.04 12.21
N LYS A 4 -14.52 4.52 13.06
CA LYS A 4 -15.16 5.29 14.14
C LYS A 4 -14.16 5.64 15.23
N ALA A 5 -13.25 4.72 15.55
CA ALA A 5 -12.18 4.95 16.52
C ALA A 5 -11.22 6.04 16.02
N ILE A 6 -10.78 5.96 14.75
CA ILE A 6 -9.90 6.97 14.16
C ILE A 6 -10.55 8.35 14.16
N ARG A 7 -11.82 8.48 13.75
CA ARG A 7 -12.53 9.78 13.77
C ARG A 7 -12.61 10.37 15.18
N LYS A 8 -12.82 9.53 16.19
CA LYS A 8 -12.81 9.96 17.59
C LYS A 8 -11.44 10.51 17.96
N THR A 9 -10.37 9.79 17.65
CA THR A 9 -9.00 10.23 17.92
C THR A 9 -8.64 11.51 17.16
N ILE A 10 -9.04 11.66 15.89
CA ILE A 10 -8.82 12.90 15.14
C ILE A 10 -9.46 14.08 15.88
N LYS A 11 -10.73 13.94 16.28
CA LYS A 11 -11.43 14.98 17.03
C LYS A 11 -10.76 15.31 18.36
N GLU A 12 -10.31 14.30 19.11
CA GLU A 12 -9.59 14.49 20.37
C GLU A 12 -8.32 15.35 20.17
N TYR A 13 -7.61 15.18 19.05
CA TYR A 13 -6.41 15.97 18.74
C TYR A 13 -6.75 17.37 18.19
N GLU A 14 -7.82 17.49 17.40
CA GLU A 14 -8.35 18.80 16.96
C GLU A 14 -8.76 19.66 18.16
N ASP A 15 -9.45 19.07 19.15
CA ASP A 15 -9.84 19.75 20.40
C ASP A 15 -8.61 20.19 21.25
N LEU A 16 -7.47 19.53 21.07
CA LEU A 16 -6.17 19.91 21.66
C LEU A 16 -5.41 20.97 20.83
N GLY A 17 -5.99 21.47 19.75
CA GLY A 17 -5.39 22.47 18.88
C GLY A 17 -4.39 21.90 17.86
N VAL A 18 -4.36 20.59 17.65
CA VAL A 18 -3.55 19.97 16.60
C VAL A 18 -4.28 20.09 15.28
N SER A 19 -3.66 20.74 14.30
CA SER A 19 -4.16 20.84 12.93
C SER A 19 -3.45 19.85 12.01
N ILE A 20 -4.12 19.53 10.90
CA ILE A 20 -3.46 18.83 9.79
C ILE A 20 -2.35 19.73 9.24
N ASP A 21 -1.22 19.12 8.88
CA ASP A 21 -0.13 19.81 8.21
C ASP A 21 -0.64 20.44 6.90
N PRO A 22 -0.53 21.77 6.72
CA PRO A 22 -0.97 22.42 5.49
C PRO A 22 -0.24 21.89 4.24
N GLY A 23 0.99 21.38 4.39
CA GLY A 23 1.77 20.74 3.34
C GLY A 23 1.46 19.24 3.13
N TRP A 24 0.35 18.74 3.68
CA TRP A 24 0.01 17.32 3.60
C TRP A 24 -0.27 16.85 2.17
N ASN A 25 -0.94 17.67 1.36
CA ASN A 25 -1.35 17.27 0.01
C ASN A 25 -0.16 17.06 -0.92
N GLU A 26 0.94 17.77 -0.69
CA GLU A 26 2.18 17.72 -1.45
C GLU A 26 2.99 16.46 -1.12
N LYS A 27 2.85 15.92 0.09
CA LYS A 27 3.64 14.77 0.56
C LYS A 27 2.88 13.44 0.63
N ARG A 28 1.54 13.45 0.58
CA ARG A 28 0.72 12.25 0.78
C ARG A 28 1.04 11.11 -0.20
N ASP A 29 1.38 11.44 -1.44
CA ASP A 29 1.73 10.44 -2.47
C ASP A 29 3.05 9.74 -2.13
N GLU A 30 4.06 10.49 -1.69
CA GLU A 30 5.36 9.94 -1.30
C GLU A 30 5.26 9.15 0.01
N VAL A 31 4.45 9.61 0.97
CA VAL A 31 4.16 8.84 2.20
C VAL A 31 3.47 7.52 1.85
N MET A 32 2.49 7.53 0.93
CA MET A 32 1.82 6.32 0.46
C MET A 32 2.80 5.38 -0.25
N TYR A 33 3.66 5.90 -1.11
CA TYR A 33 4.70 5.12 -1.78
C TYR A 33 5.59 4.38 -0.77
N ASN A 34 6.11 5.10 0.23
CA ASN A 34 6.98 4.51 1.26
C ASN A 34 6.24 3.44 2.09
N ALA A 35 4.98 3.68 2.45
CA ALA A 35 4.15 2.73 3.18
C ALA A 35 3.88 1.45 2.35
N VAL A 36 3.52 1.61 1.07
CA VAL A 36 3.27 0.49 0.16
C VAL A 36 4.56 -0.30 -0.09
N LEU A 37 5.68 0.38 -0.37
CA LEU A 37 6.97 -0.27 -0.53
C LEU A 37 7.35 -1.08 0.71
N GLY A 38 7.26 -0.49 1.91
CA GLY A 38 7.53 -1.17 3.16
C GLY A 38 6.65 -2.41 3.37
N LYS A 39 5.34 -2.29 3.08
CA LYS A 39 4.39 -3.41 3.16
C LYS A 39 4.82 -4.60 2.30
N PHE A 40 5.19 -4.35 1.04
CA PHE A 40 5.58 -5.41 0.12
C PHE A 40 7.02 -5.89 0.35
N GLN A 41 7.92 -5.05 0.88
CA GLN A 41 9.26 -5.49 1.28
C GLN A 41 9.22 -6.43 2.49
N GLN A 42 8.39 -6.13 3.49
CA GLN A 42 8.27 -6.90 4.73
C GLN A 42 7.54 -8.26 4.56
N ASN A 43 6.70 -8.40 3.54
CA ASN A 43 5.89 -9.61 3.32
C ASN A 43 6.18 -10.25 1.96
N GLN A 44 6.96 -11.32 1.97
CA GLN A 44 7.42 -11.98 0.75
C GLN A 44 6.27 -12.59 -0.09
N ARG A 45 5.21 -13.10 0.55
CA ARG A 45 4.03 -13.61 -0.17
C ARG A 45 3.33 -12.49 -0.93
N LEU A 46 3.08 -11.35 -0.26
CA LEU A 46 2.47 -10.19 -0.91
C LEU A 46 3.36 -9.65 -2.03
N LYS A 47 4.69 -9.59 -1.81
CA LYS A 47 5.67 -9.20 -2.84
C LYS A 47 5.49 -10.01 -4.12
N THR A 48 5.49 -11.33 -4.00
CA THR A 48 5.31 -12.25 -5.14
C THR A 48 3.97 -12.02 -5.83
N LEU A 49 2.89 -11.85 -5.07
CA LEU A 49 1.56 -11.56 -5.63
C LEU A 49 1.56 -10.26 -6.45
N LEU A 50 2.14 -9.18 -5.92
CA LEU A 50 2.23 -7.91 -6.63
C LEU A 50 3.06 -8.03 -7.91
N ILE A 51 4.23 -8.68 -7.84
CA ILE A 51 5.10 -8.90 -9.00
C ILE A 51 4.38 -9.66 -10.11
N ASN A 52 3.62 -10.70 -9.75
CA ASN A 52 2.88 -11.53 -10.69
C ASN A 52 1.72 -10.80 -11.40
N THR A 53 1.38 -9.57 -10.99
CA THR A 53 0.41 -8.76 -11.74
C THR A 53 0.98 -8.18 -13.02
N TYR A 54 2.32 -8.12 -13.18
CA TYR A 54 2.94 -7.59 -14.38
C TYR A 54 2.57 -8.42 -15.63
N PRO A 55 2.27 -7.79 -16.79
CA PRO A 55 2.33 -6.36 -17.10
C PRO A 55 0.99 -5.62 -16.93
N LYS A 56 0.01 -6.20 -16.24
CA LYS A 56 -1.36 -5.63 -16.18
C LYS A 56 -1.39 -4.34 -15.39
N GLU A 57 -2.29 -3.45 -15.79
CA GLU A 57 -2.64 -2.27 -15.03
C GLU A 57 -3.41 -2.65 -13.76
N LEU A 58 -3.16 -1.92 -12.67
CA LEU A 58 -3.88 -2.07 -11.41
C LEU A 58 -4.73 -0.83 -11.19
N VAL A 59 -6.04 -1.04 -11.04
CA VAL A 59 -7.02 0.02 -10.81
C VAL A 59 -7.83 -0.33 -9.56
N GLU A 60 -7.89 0.58 -8.60
CA GLU A 60 -8.76 0.45 -7.42
C GLU A 60 -10.09 1.17 -7.69
N HIS A 61 -11.20 0.59 -7.23
CA HIS A 61 -12.55 1.08 -7.50
C HIS A 61 -13.21 1.64 -6.22
N ARG A 62 -12.89 2.89 -5.87
CA ARG A 62 -13.41 3.59 -4.68
C ARG A 62 -13.47 5.11 -4.91
N ASP A 63 -12.56 5.86 -4.33
CA ASP A 63 -12.56 7.33 -4.38
C ASP A 63 -11.88 7.87 -5.64
N SER A 64 -12.06 9.16 -5.92
CA SER A 64 -11.54 9.80 -7.14
C SER A 64 -10.05 10.12 -7.10
N TYR A 65 -9.37 10.05 -5.95
CA TYR A 65 -7.95 10.40 -5.86
C TYR A 65 -7.06 9.14 -5.89
N TRP A 66 -7.29 8.22 -4.95
CA TRP A 66 -6.53 6.98 -4.87
C TRP A 66 -6.99 5.93 -5.87
N ALA A 67 -8.23 6.04 -6.33
CA ALA A 67 -8.92 5.09 -7.18
C ALA A 67 -9.49 5.78 -8.43
N ASP A 68 -10.33 5.07 -9.19
CA ASP A 68 -10.93 5.55 -10.44
C ASP A 68 -12.27 6.27 -10.28
N GLY A 69 -12.68 6.62 -9.05
CA GLY A 69 -13.95 7.28 -8.78
C GLY A 69 -15.22 6.43 -9.01
N GLY A 70 -15.09 5.16 -9.37
CA GLY A 70 -16.23 4.27 -9.65
C GLY A 70 -16.74 4.34 -11.09
N ASP A 71 -16.38 5.37 -11.84
CA ASP A 71 -16.79 5.61 -13.24
C ASP A 71 -15.60 5.71 -14.20
N GLY A 72 -14.37 5.53 -13.70
CA GLY A 72 -13.15 5.65 -14.48
C GLY A 72 -12.56 7.06 -14.51
N SER A 73 -13.19 8.05 -13.89
CA SER A 73 -12.76 9.46 -13.92
C SER A 73 -11.68 9.81 -12.90
N GLY A 74 -11.44 8.94 -11.92
CA GLY A 74 -10.47 9.18 -10.84
C GLY A 74 -9.00 9.05 -11.26
N GLU A 75 -8.11 9.56 -10.41
CA GLU A 75 -6.67 9.65 -10.67
C GLU A 75 -5.89 8.34 -10.48
N ASN A 76 -6.51 7.30 -9.89
CA ASN A 76 -5.92 5.99 -9.64
C ASN A 76 -4.50 6.03 -9.01
N LYS A 77 -4.25 6.99 -8.10
CA LYS A 77 -2.92 7.19 -7.49
C LYS A 77 -2.39 5.94 -6.77
N LEU A 78 -3.27 5.14 -6.17
CA LEU A 78 -2.87 3.91 -5.50
C LEU A 78 -2.44 2.85 -6.53
N GLY A 79 -3.17 2.71 -7.64
CA GLY A 79 -2.79 1.83 -8.74
C GLY A 79 -1.42 2.18 -9.30
N HIS A 80 -1.18 3.46 -9.60
CA HIS A 80 0.13 3.96 -10.03
C HIS A 80 1.23 3.70 -9.00
N THR A 81 0.95 3.91 -7.72
CA THR A 81 1.89 3.64 -6.62
C THR A 81 2.26 2.15 -6.55
N LEU A 82 1.27 1.26 -6.64
CA LEU A 82 1.48 -0.20 -6.64
C LEU A 82 2.32 -0.64 -7.84
N MET A 83 2.06 -0.09 -9.02
CA MET A 83 2.83 -0.41 -10.23
C MET A 83 4.27 0.11 -10.13
N ARG A 84 4.49 1.33 -9.61
CA ARG A 84 5.84 1.85 -9.32
C ARG A 84 6.60 0.94 -8.36
N VAL A 85 5.96 0.54 -7.25
CA VAL A 85 6.57 -0.39 -6.27
C VAL A 85 6.85 -1.76 -6.89
N ARG A 86 5.92 -2.29 -7.70
CA ARG A 86 6.09 -3.55 -8.44
C ARG A 86 7.35 -3.52 -9.28
N ASP A 87 7.57 -2.45 -10.05
CA ASP A 87 8.70 -2.35 -10.97
C ASP A 87 10.04 -2.27 -10.22
N VAL A 88 10.09 -1.52 -9.11
CA VAL A 88 11.26 -1.51 -8.20
C VAL A 88 11.58 -2.91 -7.69
N LEU A 89 10.58 -3.62 -7.15
CA LEU A 89 10.78 -4.96 -6.58
C LEU A 89 11.11 -6.02 -7.65
N ARG A 90 10.63 -5.86 -8.89
CA ARG A 90 11.02 -6.71 -10.02
C ARG A 90 12.48 -6.49 -10.42
N ASN A 91 12.94 -5.25 -10.44
CA ASN A 91 14.32 -4.92 -10.81
C ASN A 91 15.31 -5.39 -9.73
N GLU A 92 14.94 -5.34 -8.45
CA GLU A 92 15.73 -5.93 -7.36
C GLU A 92 16.02 -7.43 -7.59
N LEU A 93 15.05 -8.19 -8.13
CA LEU A 93 15.24 -9.61 -8.46
C LEU A 93 16.12 -9.85 -9.68
N GLN A 94 16.20 -8.88 -10.60
CA GLN A 94 16.96 -8.99 -11.85
C GLN A 94 18.40 -8.49 -11.73
N THR A 95 18.78 -7.92 -10.58
CA THR A 95 20.15 -7.44 -10.35
C THR A 95 21.08 -8.65 -10.17
N PRO A 96 22.11 -8.85 -11.02
CA PRO A 96 23.01 -9.99 -10.88
C PRO A 96 24.02 -9.71 -9.75
N LEU A 97 23.63 -10.02 -8.51
CA LEU A 97 24.58 -10.15 -7.40
C LEU A 97 24.76 -11.64 -7.11
N GLY A 98 25.92 -12.15 -7.55
CA GLY A 98 26.35 -13.51 -7.32
C GLY A 98 26.15 -13.97 -5.87
N LYS A 99 25.60 -15.18 -5.73
CA LYS A 99 25.50 -15.96 -4.48
C LYS A 99 24.65 -15.31 -3.37
N ARG A 100 23.33 -15.38 -3.52
CA ARG A 100 22.44 -15.50 -2.35
C ARG A 100 21.67 -16.80 -2.44
N HIS A 101 22.01 -17.71 -1.53
CA HIS A 101 21.37 -18.98 -1.30
C HIS A 101 19.85 -18.75 -1.18
N ILE A 102 19.05 -19.29 -2.08
CA ILE A 102 17.59 -19.32 -1.92
C ILE A 102 17.27 -20.32 -0.81
N ASN A 103 17.33 -19.88 0.44
CA ASN A 103 16.73 -20.64 1.52
C ASN A 103 15.22 -20.73 1.24
N LYS A 104 14.72 -21.97 1.22
CA LYS A 104 13.33 -22.38 1.01
C LYS A 104 12.37 -21.41 1.71
N LEU A 105 11.32 -20.99 1.00
CA LEU A 105 10.29 -20.09 1.49
C LEU A 105 9.78 -20.59 2.86
N PRO A 106 9.84 -19.80 3.95
CA PRO A 106 9.21 -20.20 5.19
C PRO A 106 7.70 -20.29 4.97
N GLU A 107 7.08 -21.33 5.53
CA GLU A 107 5.64 -21.56 5.45
C GLU A 107 4.85 -20.30 5.82
N PRO A 108 3.70 -20.04 5.17
CA PRO A 108 2.91 -18.84 5.42
C PRO A 108 2.60 -18.73 6.92
N ARG A 109 2.96 -17.60 7.54
CA ARG A 109 2.42 -17.29 8.86
C ARG A 109 0.91 -17.17 8.72
N GLU A 110 0.17 -17.92 9.54
CA GLU A 110 -1.28 -17.84 9.59
C GLU A 110 -1.71 -16.38 9.76
N GLU A 111 -2.50 -15.89 8.80
CA GLU A 111 -3.06 -14.54 8.89
C GLU A 111 -3.99 -14.48 10.12
N PRO A 112 -3.87 -13.45 10.98
CA PRO A 112 -4.80 -13.28 12.07
C PRO A 112 -6.20 -13.14 11.46
N GLN A 113 -7.09 -14.05 11.85
CA GLN A 113 -8.49 -14.07 11.42
C GLN A 113 -9.16 -12.78 11.90
N ILE A 114 -9.23 -11.77 11.02
CA ILE A 114 -9.99 -10.55 11.28
C ILE A 114 -11.46 -10.95 11.26
N LYS A 115 -12.02 -11.20 12.46
CA LYS A 115 -13.45 -11.44 12.63
C LYS A 115 -14.22 -10.26 12.06
N ARG A 116 -14.83 -10.46 10.89
CA ARG A 116 -15.83 -9.55 10.35
C ARG A 116 -17.02 -9.59 11.31
N THR A 117 -17.13 -8.59 12.17
CA THR A 117 -18.35 -8.36 12.95
C THR A 117 -19.46 -7.97 11.99
N LYS A 118 -20.58 -8.70 12.04
CA LYS A 118 -21.84 -8.35 11.37
C LYS A 118 -22.31 -6.95 11.78
#